data_AF-A0AAU6CUC9-F1
#
_entry.id   AF-A0AAU6CUC9-F1
#
_cell.length_a   1.000
_cell.length_b   1.000
_cell.length_c   1.000
_cell.angle_alpha   90.00
_cell.angle_beta   90.00
_cell.angle_gamma   90.00
#
_symmetry.space_group_name_H-M   'P 1'
#
loop_
_entity.id
_entity.type
_entity.pdbx_description
1 polymer ?
#
loop_
_entity_poly.entity_id
_entity_poly.type
_entity_poly.pdbx_seq_one_letter_code
_entity_poly.pdbx_strand_id
1 'polypeptide(L)'
;MIRRRLRWGAALLALAAPLTGCMTVHGERENVPSVQPARAAEVLTHFAAVNNAATKAYDPALIGTVEAGPLGAIDQAGLRAKHANHPAGNPSFRPLAFSDAHFLIPRQVGWPKFFVADAAVNRGAGSRWLLVFRRAAADLPWKADFLAAPAAGQVPATATDEHGNAVAVPAAGTDLLVQPGQVATAYTAYLQQGTGGQFASGNATSQLRANRASRARTANSVTQYADQPARGGDFEPVALRTKDGGALVFFGTRHQSRATYRAGYRLTVDPDTKALMTGTPKTSVTLSTVGQQLVAVPESGGSAKVTFLSRVTGLVAATGQ
;
A
#
# COMPACT_ATOMS: atom_id res chain seq x y z
N MET A 1 -87.56 21.94 36.30
CA MET A 1 -86.33 22.05 37.10
C MET A 1 -85.41 20.86 36.80
N ILE A 2 -84.15 21.13 36.39
CA ILE A 2 -82.92 20.33 36.62
C ILE A 2 -82.80 18.96 35.90
N ARG A 3 -81.72 18.53 35.22
CA ARG A 3 -80.58 19.09 34.47
C ARG A 3 -80.00 17.87 33.69
N ARG A 4 -79.61 18.06 32.42
CA ARG A 4 -78.82 17.10 31.59
C ARG A 4 -77.40 16.90 32.16
N ARG A 5 -76.83 15.68 32.07
CA ARG A 5 -75.37 15.38 32.01
C ARG A 5 -75.20 14.05 31.25
N LEU A 6 -74.83 14.03 29.97
CA LEU A 6 -73.50 14.12 29.32
C LEU A 6 -72.53 12.97 29.69
N ARG A 7 -72.29 12.12 28.68
CA ARG A 7 -71.36 10.97 28.60
C ARG A 7 -69.90 11.43 28.54
N TRP A 8 -68.96 10.69 29.14
CA TRP A 8 -67.55 10.61 28.69
C TRP A 8 -67.01 9.20 28.96
N GLY A 9 -66.84 8.40 27.90
CA GLY A 9 -66.06 7.17 27.92
C GLY A 9 -64.65 7.48 27.41
N ALA A 10 -63.63 7.19 28.20
CA ALA A 10 -62.24 7.35 27.81
C ALA A 10 -61.72 6.06 27.16
N ALA A 11 -61.38 6.13 25.88
CA ALA A 11 -60.65 5.08 25.17
C ALA A 11 -59.14 5.29 25.40
N LEU A 12 -58.48 4.31 26.01
CA LEU A 12 -57.03 4.25 26.15
C LEU A 12 -56.42 3.66 24.86
N LEU A 13 -55.86 4.52 24.02
CA LEU A 13 -54.98 4.16 22.90
C LEU A 13 -53.58 3.86 23.45
N ALA A 14 -53.21 2.59 23.52
CA ALA A 14 -51.84 2.17 23.78
C ALA A 14 -50.98 2.43 22.53
N LEU A 15 -50.17 3.49 22.53
CA LEU A 15 -49.13 3.70 21.53
C LEU A 15 -47.99 2.72 21.78
N ALA A 16 -47.85 1.72 20.92
CA ALA A 16 -46.64 0.91 20.81
C ALA A 16 -45.57 1.74 20.08
N ALA A 17 -44.58 2.24 20.83
CA ALA A 17 -43.40 2.87 20.26
C ALA A 17 -42.44 1.78 19.72
N PRO A 18 -42.04 1.81 18.44
CA PRO A 18 -40.98 0.94 17.96
C PRO A 18 -39.65 1.41 18.57
N LEU A 19 -39.07 0.59 19.45
CA LEU A 19 -37.70 0.73 19.91
C LEU A 19 -36.76 0.48 18.73
N THR A 20 -36.42 1.52 17.97
CA THR A 20 -35.30 1.48 17.02
C THR A 20 -34.00 1.54 17.82
N GLY A 21 -33.60 0.40 18.38
CA GLY A 21 -32.29 0.27 19.02
C GLY A 21 -31.20 0.44 17.96
N CYS A 22 -30.42 1.52 18.04
CA CYS A 22 -29.15 1.64 17.34
C CYS A 22 -28.19 0.58 17.91
N MET A 23 -28.24 -0.65 17.38
CA MET A 23 -27.26 -1.67 17.73
C MET A 23 -25.91 -1.19 17.22
N THR A 24 -25.05 -0.79 18.15
CA THR A 24 -23.64 -0.51 17.85
C THR A 24 -22.97 -1.85 17.62
N VAL A 25 -22.74 -2.20 16.36
CA VAL A 25 -22.00 -3.41 16.04
C VAL A 25 -20.54 -3.18 16.38
N HIS A 26 -20.07 -3.94 17.37
CA HIS A 26 -18.69 -3.96 17.83
C HIS A 26 -17.82 -4.67 16.79
N GLY A 27 -17.33 -3.92 15.80
CA GLY A 27 -16.49 -4.42 14.70
C GLY A 27 -15.17 -5.06 15.15
N GLU A 28 -14.83 -4.96 16.43
CA GLU A 28 -13.76 -5.69 17.11
C GLU A 28 -14.05 -7.19 17.29
N ARG A 29 -15.33 -7.61 17.29
CA ARG A 29 -15.78 -8.99 17.56
C ARG A 29 -16.56 -9.61 16.40
N GLU A 30 -17.21 -8.77 15.60
CA GLU A 30 -18.09 -9.23 14.52
C GLU A 30 -17.42 -9.21 13.15
N ASN A 31 -17.78 -10.17 12.28
CA ASN A 31 -17.32 -10.22 10.91
C ASN A 31 -18.15 -9.29 10.02
N VAL A 32 -17.77 -8.00 10.00
CA VAL A 32 -18.47 -6.93 9.29
C VAL A 32 -17.63 -6.35 8.15
N PRO A 33 -18.24 -5.72 7.14
CA PRO A 33 -17.49 -4.93 6.15
C PRO A 33 -16.50 -3.99 6.84
N SER A 34 -15.28 -3.96 6.32
CA SER A 34 -14.18 -3.22 6.95
C SER A 34 -14.41 -1.71 6.98
N VAL A 35 -15.21 -1.21 6.03
CA VAL A 35 -15.66 0.18 5.88
C VAL A 35 -16.95 0.20 5.07
N GLN A 36 -17.76 1.25 5.22
CA GLN A 36 -18.89 1.50 4.32
C GLN A 36 -18.42 2.13 3.00
N PRO A 37 -19.02 1.83 1.84
CA PRO A 37 -18.58 2.39 0.55
C PRO A 37 -18.53 3.92 0.51
N ALA A 38 -19.54 4.60 1.08
CA ALA A 38 -19.54 6.06 1.17
C ALA A 38 -18.36 6.59 1.99
N ARG A 39 -18.02 5.92 3.10
CA ARG A 39 -16.86 6.28 3.92
C ARG A 39 -15.54 5.97 3.23
N ALA A 40 -15.45 4.91 2.42
CA ALA A 40 -14.27 4.61 1.60
C ALA A 40 -14.00 5.72 0.56
N ALA A 41 -15.07 6.24 -0.06
CA ALA A 41 -14.98 7.40 -0.96
C ALA A 41 -14.48 8.65 -0.24
N GLU A 42 -15.01 8.96 0.95
CA GLU A 42 -14.53 10.08 1.77
C GLU A 42 -13.05 9.95 2.14
N VAL A 43 -12.59 8.74 2.47
CA VAL A 43 -11.18 8.47 2.77
C VAL A 43 -10.30 8.73 1.54
N LEU A 44 -10.71 8.28 0.36
CA LEU A 44 -9.96 8.54 -0.89
C LEU A 44 -9.91 10.03 -1.23
N THR A 45 -11.02 10.75 -1.06
CA THR A 45 -11.08 12.21 -1.27
C THR A 45 -10.18 12.94 -0.28
N HIS A 46 -10.22 12.57 1.00
CA HIS A 46 -9.37 13.16 2.03
C HIS A 46 -7.88 12.90 1.74
N PHE A 47 -7.53 11.65 1.39
CA PHE A 47 -6.18 11.28 0.96
C PHE A 47 -5.71 12.18 -0.19
N ALA A 48 -6.51 12.34 -1.25
CA ALA A 48 -6.14 13.17 -2.39
C ALA A 48 -5.92 14.64 -1.99
N ALA A 49 -6.75 15.19 -1.11
CA ALA A 49 -6.61 16.57 -0.63
C ALA A 49 -5.31 16.76 0.16
N VAL A 50 -5.02 15.87 1.12
CA VAL A 50 -3.81 15.95 1.95
C VAL A 50 -2.55 15.65 1.13
N ASN A 51 -2.58 14.64 0.26
CA ASN A 51 -1.47 14.32 -0.64
C ASN A 51 -1.13 15.50 -1.56
N ASN A 52 -2.15 16.19 -2.10
CA ASN A 52 -1.95 17.39 -2.89
C ASN A 52 -1.34 18.55 -2.09
N ALA A 53 -1.83 18.80 -0.88
CA ALA A 53 -1.28 19.84 -0.02
C ALA A 53 0.18 19.54 0.36
N ALA A 54 0.47 18.31 0.78
CA ALA A 54 1.82 17.86 1.12
C ALA A 54 2.76 17.93 -0.09
N THR A 55 2.32 17.47 -1.25
CA THR A 55 3.13 17.51 -2.48
C THR A 55 3.36 18.93 -3.00
N LYS A 56 2.41 19.85 -2.79
CA LYS A 56 2.58 21.27 -3.15
C LYS A 56 3.62 21.96 -2.26
N ALA A 57 3.64 21.64 -0.97
CA ALA A 57 4.55 22.24 0.00
C ALA A 57 5.88 21.47 0.17
N TYR A 58 5.97 20.26 -0.40
CA TYR A 58 6.97 19.26 -0.02
C TYR A 58 6.99 19.00 1.50
N ASP A 59 5.82 18.76 2.09
CA ASP A 59 5.66 18.56 3.53
C ASP A 59 5.59 17.07 3.91
N PRO A 60 6.69 16.49 4.44
CA PRO A 60 6.71 15.09 4.85
C PRO A 60 5.90 14.80 6.12
N ALA A 61 5.68 15.79 6.99
CA ALA A 61 4.87 15.59 8.19
C ALA A 61 3.39 15.49 7.81
N LEU A 62 2.95 16.37 6.91
CA LEU A 62 1.59 16.37 6.41
C LEU A 62 1.25 15.08 5.65
N ILE A 63 2.13 14.58 4.78
CA ILE A 63 1.86 13.31 4.08
C ILE A 63 1.75 12.13 5.06
N GLY A 64 2.55 12.13 6.13
CA GLY A 64 2.53 11.09 7.17
C GLY A 64 1.22 11.01 7.97
N THR A 65 0.32 11.99 7.82
CA THR A 65 -1.02 11.94 8.41
C THR A 65 -1.97 11.02 7.64
N VAL A 66 -1.74 10.81 6.34
CA VAL A 66 -2.59 9.99 5.45
C VAL A 66 -1.86 8.80 4.82
N GLU A 67 -0.54 8.70 4.98
CA GLU A 67 0.27 7.59 4.48
C GLU A 67 1.09 6.93 5.59
N ALA A 68 1.21 5.62 5.50
CA ALA A 68 2.05 4.80 6.35
C ALA A 68 2.64 3.62 5.55
N GLY A 69 3.22 2.63 6.24
CA GLY A 69 3.81 1.46 5.59
C GLY A 69 4.90 1.79 4.56
N PRO A 70 5.06 0.95 3.53
CA PRO A 70 5.99 1.20 2.43
C PRO A 70 5.72 2.50 1.66
N LEU A 71 4.46 2.86 1.40
CA LEU A 71 4.10 4.07 0.68
C LEU A 71 4.59 5.31 1.44
N GLY A 72 4.19 5.44 2.71
CA GLY A 72 4.58 6.57 3.55
C GLY A 72 6.10 6.64 3.75
N ALA A 73 6.80 5.51 3.86
CA ALA A 73 8.26 5.51 3.97
C ALA A 73 8.93 6.10 2.71
N ILE A 74 8.42 5.76 1.52
CA ILE A 74 8.92 6.26 0.24
C ILE A 74 8.61 7.75 0.09
N ASP A 75 7.34 8.13 0.26
CA ASP A 75 6.88 9.48 -0.06
C ASP A 75 7.38 10.50 0.96
N GLN A 76 7.42 10.17 2.26
CA GLN A 76 8.01 11.07 3.25
C GLN A 76 9.50 11.32 2.97
N ALA A 77 10.26 10.32 2.53
CA ALA A 77 11.66 10.51 2.16
C ALA A 77 11.80 11.35 0.89
N GLY A 78 10.99 11.07 -0.13
CA GLY A 78 10.95 11.88 -1.35
C GLY A 78 10.64 13.34 -1.06
N LEU A 79 9.61 13.63 -0.25
CA LEU A 79 9.25 15.00 0.12
C LEU A 79 10.33 15.67 0.95
N ARG A 80 11.00 14.97 1.89
CA ARG A 80 12.17 15.53 2.61
C ARG A 80 13.28 15.96 1.65
N ALA A 81 13.63 15.10 0.69
CA ALA A 81 14.66 15.38 -0.29
C ALA A 81 14.29 16.61 -1.15
N LYS A 82 13.05 16.62 -1.65
CA LYS A 82 12.54 17.73 -2.47
C LYS A 82 12.43 19.04 -1.70
N HIS A 83 12.00 19.01 -0.44
CA HIS A 83 11.94 20.21 0.40
C HIS A 83 13.32 20.83 0.62
N ALA A 84 14.35 20.00 0.87
CA ALA A 84 15.72 20.48 1.02
C ALA A 84 16.23 21.21 -0.25
N ASN A 85 15.82 20.72 -1.42
CA ASN A 85 16.20 21.30 -2.72
C ASN A 85 15.30 22.49 -3.13
N HIS A 86 14.07 22.54 -2.63
CA HIS A 86 13.05 23.52 -2.99
C HIS A 86 12.22 23.93 -1.75
N PRO A 87 12.79 24.72 -0.82
CA PRO A 87 12.13 25.03 0.46
C PRO A 87 10.87 25.89 0.31
N ALA A 88 10.71 26.58 -0.82
CA ALA A 88 9.52 27.36 -1.14
C ALA A 88 8.34 26.51 -1.67
N GLY A 89 8.51 25.19 -1.77
CA GLY A 89 7.52 24.24 -2.27
C GLY A 89 7.77 23.81 -3.72
N ASN A 90 6.80 23.07 -4.27
CA ASN A 90 6.93 22.37 -5.55
C ASN A 90 6.66 23.30 -6.75
N PRO A 91 7.70 23.66 -7.54
CA PRO A 91 7.56 24.58 -8.66
C PRO A 91 6.79 23.96 -9.84
N SER A 92 6.71 22.62 -9.91
CA SER A 92 6.05 21.87 -10.97
C SER A 92 4.78 21.18 -10.48
N PHE A 93 4.15 21.71 -9.42
CA PHE A 93 2.97 21.11 -8.82
C PHE A 93 1.83 20.94 -9.84
N ARG A 94 1.29 19.71 -9.87
CA ARG A 94 0.10 19.33 -10.61
C ARG A 94 -0.80 18.53 -9.67
N PRO A 95 -2.05 18.96 -9.43
CA PRO A 95 -2.95 18.22 -8.55
C PRO A 95 -3.16 16.77 -9.02
N LEU A 96 -3.05 15.84 -8.09
CA LEU A 96 -3.53 14.47 -8.20
C LEU A 96 -5.05 14.48 -8.10
N ALA A 97 -5.70 13.78 -9.03
CA ALA A 97 -7.15 13.59 -9.00
C ALA A 97 -7.47 12.12 -9.32
N PHE A 98 -8.47 11.61 -8.61
CA PHE A 98 -9.04 10.28 -8.83
C PHE A 98 -10.43 10.40 -9.44
N SER A 99 -10.76 9.45 -10.29
CA SER A 99 -12.10 9.26 -10.86
C SER A 99 -12.40 7.77 -10.95
N ASP A 100 -13.67 7.43 -11.23
CA ASP A 100 -14.09 6.04 -11.49
C ASP A 100 -13.58 5.06 -10.40
N ALA A 101 -13.82 5.42 -9.15
CA ALA A 101 -13.34 4.69 -7.99
C ALA A 101 -14.24 3.49 -7.69
N HIS A 102 -13.63 2.31 -7.59
CA HIS A 102 -14.23 1.08 -7.10
C HIS A 102 -13.54 0.65 -5.81
N PHE A 103 -14.31 0.15 -4.85
CA PHE A 103 -13.79 -0.21 -3.52
C PHE A 103 -13.90 -1.72 -3.29
N LEU A 104 -12.77 -2.35 -3.06
CA LEU A 104 -12.67 -3.75 -2.66
C LEU A 104 -12.66 -3.79 -1.13
N ILE A 105 -13.84 -4.01 -0.56
CA ILE A 105 -14.09 -3.94 0.87
C ILE A 105 -14.31 -5.37 1.37
N PRO A 106 -13.38 -5.94 2.16
CA PRO A 106 -13.60 -7.23 2.78
C PRO A 106 -14.42 -7.14 4.07
N ARG A 107 -15.02 -8.26 4.45
CA ARG A 107 -15.51 -8.44 5.83
C ARG A 107 -14.36 -8.91 6.72
N GLN A 108 -14.24 -8.30 7.90
CA GLN A 108 -13.16 -8.61 8.85
C GLN A 108 -13.64 -8.52 10.30
N VAL A 109 -13.20 -9.47 11.11
CA VAL A 109 -13.24 -9.41 12.57
C VAL A 109 -12.03 -8.64 13.08
N GLY A 110 -12.22 -7.74 14.05
CA GLY A 110 -11.10 -7.11 14.73
C GLY A 110 -10.43 -5.98 13.94
N TRP A 111 -9.24 -5.64 14.41
CA TRP A 111 -8.33 -4.64 13.85
C TRP A 111 -6.95 -5.27 13.56
N PRO A 112 -6.17 -4.76 12.59
CA PRO A 112 -6.48 -3.64 11.70
C PRO A 112 -7.53 -3.99 10.63
N LYS A 113 -8.31 -2.99 10.22
CA LYS A 113 -9.23 -3.09 9.08
C LYS A 113 -8.56 -2.52 7.82
N PHE A 114 -8.87 -3.07 6.65
CA PHE A 114 -8.38 -2.56 5.38
C PHE A 114 -9.45 -2.55 4.29
N PHE A 115 -9.27 -1.70 3.28
CA PHE A 115 -9.95 -1.80 2.00
C PHE A 115 -8.98 -1.39 0.88
N VAL A 116 -9.30 -1.73 -0.36
CA VAL A 116 -8.52 -1.28 -1.53
C VAL A 116 -9.38 -0.37 -2.38
N ALA A 117 -8.88 0.83 -2.68
CA ALA A 117 -9.45 1.70 -3.70
C ALA A 117 -8.76 1.42 -5.03
N ASP A 118 -9.52 0.98 -6.03
CA ASP A 118 -9.11 0.92 -7.43
C ASP A 118 -9.71 2.12 -8.14
N ALA A 119 -8.90 3.11 -8.51
CA ALA A 119 -9.38 4.34 -9.12
C ALA A 119 -8.55 4.73 -10.34
N ALA A 120 -9.22 5.29 -11.35
CA ALA A 120 -8.55 5.99 -12.43
C ALA A 120 -7.84 7.23 -11.89
N VAL A 121 -6.66 7.52 -12.44
CA VAL A 121 -5.83 8.64 -12.00
C VAL A 121 -5.49 9.56 -13.16
N ASN A 122 -5.43 10.87 -12.91
CA ASN A 122 -5.02 11.88 -13.91
C ASN A 122 -3.50 11.89 -14.20
N ARG A 123 -2.88 10.71 -14.20
CA ARG A 123 -1.45 10.49 -14.41
C ARG A 123 -1.26 9.42 -15.47
N GLY A 124 -1.09 9.84 -16.72
CA GLY A 124 -0.98 8.93 -17.86
C GLY A 124 -2.35 8.42 -18.34
N ALA A 125 -2.48 8.21 -19.64
CA ALA A 125 -3.73 7.75 -20.24
C ALA A 125 -4.07 6.33 -19.78
N GLY A 126 -5.32 6.11 -19.35
CA GLY A 126 -5.82 4.79 -18.95
C GLY A 126 -5.17 4.19 -17.68
N SER A 127 -4.44 5.00 -16.91
CA SER A 127 -3.76 4.53 -15.70
C SER A 127 -4.72 4.43 -14.52
N ARG A 128 -4.59 3.35 -13.75
CA ARG A 128 -5.33 3.12 -12.51
C ARG A 128 -4.35 2.87 -11.37
N TRP A 129 -4.69 3.36 -10.19
CA TRP A 129 -3.97 3.07 -8.96
C TRP A 129 -4.82 2.19 -8.05
N LEU A 130 -4.18 1.19 -7.45
CA LEU A 130 -4.73 0.43 -6.35
C LEU A 130 -4.07 0.90 -5.06
N LEU A 131 -4.85 1.54 -4.19
CA LEU A 131 -4.42 2.05 -2.89
C LEU A 131 -4.99 1.17 -1.78
N VAL A 132 -4.12 0.60 -0.97
CA VAL A 132 -4.52 -0.14 0.24
C VAL A 132 -4.62 0.84 1.39
N PHE A 133 -5.84 1.10 1.85
CA PHE A 133 -6.10 1.88 3.04
C PHE A 133 -6.25 0.96 4.24
N ARG A 134 -5.57 1.26 5.33
CA ARG A 134 -5.63 0.54 6.60
C ARG A 134 -6.01 1.49 7.74
N ARG A 135 -6.69 0.95 8.73
CA ARG A 135 -6.98 1.61 9.99
C ARG A 135 -6.66 0.66 11.13
N ALA A 136 -5.74 1.08 12.00
CA ALA A 136 -5.18 0.22 13.04
C ALA A 136 -6.10 0.05 14.26
N ALA A 137 -6.99 1.00 14.53
CA ALA A 137 -7.96 0.94 15.62
C ALA A 137 -9.18 1.83 15.32
N ALA A 138 -10.22 1.75 16.15
CA ALA A 138 -11.48 2.46 15.91
C ALA A 138 -11.36 4.00 15.97
N ASP A 139 -10.43 4.53 16.72
CA ASP A 139 -10.19 5.96 16.94
C ASP A 139 -9.06 6.53 16.07
N LEU A 140 -8.34 5.66 15.35
CA LEU A 140 -7.23 6.06 14.48
C LEU A 140 -7.70 6.38 13.05
N PRO A 141 -6.99 7.28 12.34
CA PRO A 141 -7.32 7.62 10.97
C PRO A 141 -7.06 6.44 10.02
N TRP A 142 -7.71 6.49 8.86
CA TRP A 142 -7.35 5.65 7.73
C TRP A 142 -6.08 6.21 7.08
N LYS A 143 -5.11 5.34 6.78
CA LYS A 143 -3.89 5.69 6.05
C LYS A 143 -3.68 4.75 4.88
N ALA A 144 -3.10 5.25 3.79
CA ALA A 144 -2.67 4.43 2.66
C ALA A 144 -1.30 3.82 2.97
N ASP A 145 -1.21 2.50 2.94
CA ASP A 145 0.02 1.75 3.25
C ASP A 145 0.76 1.30 1.99
N PHE A 146 -0.01 1.01 0.93
CA PHE A 146 0.48 0.54 -0.35
C PHE A 146 -0.21 1.27 -1.50
N LEU A 147 0.55 1.49 -2.56
CA LEU A 147 0.14 1.92 -3.88
C LEU A 147 0.71 0.93 -4.89
N ALA A 148 -0.16 0.44 -5.78
CA ALA A 148 0.23 -0.25 -6.98
C ALA A 148 -0.29 0.48 -8.22
N ALA A 149 0.55 0.56 -9.25
CA ALA A 149 0.19 1.08 -10.57
C ALA A 149 0.44 -0.04 -11.60
N PRO A 150 -0.45 -1.05 -11.69
CA PRO A 150 -0.34 -2.11 -12.67
C PRO A 150 -0.68 -1.61 -14.07
N ALA A 151 -0.20 -2.31 -15.09
CA ALA A 151 -0.63 -2.04 -16.46
C ALA A 151 -2.13 -2.39 -16.64
N ALA A 152 -2.80 -1.65 -17.53
CA ALA A 152 -4.23 -1.83 -17.79
C ALA A 152 -4.54 -3.29 -18.18
N GLY A 153 -5.61 -3.84 -17.59
CA GLY A 153 -6.07 -5.20 -17.85
C GLY A 153 -5.21 -6.33 -17.26
N GLN A 154 -4.17 -6.03 -16.48
CA GLN A 154 -3.30 -7.05 -15.88
C GLN A 154 -3.74 -7.51 -14.48
N VAL A 155 -4.67 -6.81 -13.84
CA VAL A 155 -5.15 -7.16 -12.50
C VAL A 155 -6.25 -8.22 -12.61
N PRO A 156 -6.06 -9.45 -12.09
CA PRO A 156 -7.12 -10.45 -12.06
C PRO A 156 -8.32 -9.96 -11.25
N ALA A 157 -9.52 -10.37 -11.68
CA ALA A 157 -10.74 -10.03 -10.96
C ALA A 157 -10.72 -10.62 -9.54
N THR A 158 -11.08 -9.81 -8.55
CA THR A 158 -11.21 -10.27 -7.17
C THR A 158 -12.47 -11.10 -6.97
N ALA A 159 -12.35 -12.12 -6.12
CA ALA A 159 -13.49 -12.90 -5.67
C ALA A 159 -14.29 -12.11 -4.63
N THR A 160 -15.60 -12.35 -4.62
CA THR A 160 -16.53 -11.75 -3.66
C THR A 160 -17.25 -12.83 -2.87
N ASP A 161 -17.61 -12.51 -1.63
CA ASP A 161 -18.51 -13.34 -0.82
C ASP A 161 -19.96 -13.24 -1.31
N GLU A 162 -20.86 -13.98 -0.63
CA GLU A 162 -22.31 -14.00 -0.93
C GLU A 162 -23.00 -12.63 -0.76
N HIS A 163 -22.34 -11.67 -0.12
CA HIS A 163 -22.81 -10.32 0.09
C HIS A 163 -22.14 -9.30 -0.84
N GLY A 164 -21.31 -9.75 -1.79
CA GLY A 164 -20.60 -8.90 -2.73
C GLY A 164 -19.34 -8.21 -2.17
N ASN A 165 -18.88 -8.56 -0.96
CA ASN A 165 -17.66 -8.02 -0.38
C ASN A 165 -16.44 -8.77 -0.90
N ALA A 166 -15.30 -8.09 -1.04
CA ALA A 166 -14.07 -8.75 -1.46
C ALA A 166 -13.63 -9.79 -0.42
N VAL A 167 -13.05 -10.92 -0.85
CA VAL A 167 -12.60 -11.95 0.09
C VAL A 167 -11.16 -11.69 0.50
N ALA A 168 -10.93 -11.34 1.77
CA ALA A 168 -9.58 -11.20 2.32
C ALA A 168 -8.89 -12.56 2.48
N VAL A 169 -7.56 -12.60 2.25
CA VAL A 169 -6.73 -13.79 2.48
C VAL A 169 -5.82 -13.54 3.68
N PRO A 170 -5.88 -14.39 4.74
CA PRO A 170 -4.99 -14.25 5.89
C PRO A 170 -3.52 -14.39 5.53
N ALA A 171 -2.64 -13.78 6.33
CA ALA A 171 -1.18 -13.83 6.11
C ALA A 171 -0.63 -15.28 6.14
N ALA A 172 -1.14 -16.12 7.05
CA ALA A 172 -0.78 -17.53 7.10
C ALA A 172 -1.16 -18.25 5.82
N GLY A 173 -2.38 -17.97 5.31
CA GLY A 173 -2.96 -18.51 4.09
C GLY A 173 -2.96 -20.04 4.00
N THR A 174 -3.81 -20.59 3.15
CA THR A 174 -3.71 -21.98 2.71
C THR A 174 -3.91 -22.00 1.19
N ASP A 175 -3.35 -23.01 0.54
CA ASP A 175 -3.65 -23.35 -0.86
C ASP A 175 -3.08 -22.41 -1.92
N LEU A 176 -2.26 -21.43 -1.55
CA LEU A 176 -1.48 -20.60 -2.47
C LEU A 176 -0.06 -21.14 -2.70
N LEU A 177 0.52 -20.89 -3.89
CA LEU A 177 1.90 -21.25 -4.21
C LEU A 177 2.91 -20.64 -3.23
N VAL A 178 2.69 -19.39 -2.82
CA VAL A 178 3.46 -18.69 -1.77
C VAL A 178 2.48 -17.94 -0.88
N GLN A 179 2.49 -18.19 0.43
CA GLN A 179 1.54 -17.56 1.33
C GLN A 179 1.80 -16.04 1.46
N PRO A 180 0.78 -15.21 1.70
CA PRO A 180 0.95 -13.75 1.74
C PRO A 180 2.01 -13.31 2.76
N GLY A 181 2.05 -13.92 3.95
CA GLY A 181 3.05 -13.64 4.99
C GLY A 181 4.48 -14.07 4.62
N GLN A 182 4.64 -14.89 3.58
CA GLN A 182 5.93 -15.45 3.14
C GLN A 182 6.46 -14.78 1.88
N VAL A 183 5.63 -14.07 1.11
CA VAL A 183 5.98 -13.54 -0.21
C VAL A 183 7.20 -12.60 -0.18
N ALA A 184 7.30 -11.71 0.81
CA ALA A 184 8.43 -10.80 0.95
C ALA A 184 9.75 -11.56 1.21
N THR A 185 9.68 -12.62 2.00
CA THR A 185 10.82 -13.49 2.34
C THR A 185 11.26 -14.28 1.11
N ALA A 186 10.30 -14.91 0.44
CA ALA A 186 10.52 -15.64 -0.80
C ALA A 186 11.15 -14.77 -1.88
N TYR A 187 10.65 -13.55 -2.07
CA TYR A 187 11.14 -12.63 -3.09
C TYR A 187 12.55 -12.10 -2.78
N THR A 188 12.82 -11.73 -1.53
CA THR A 188 14.15 -11.22 -1.14
C THR A 188 15.21 -12.30 -1.18
N ALA A 189 14.88 -13.55 -0.79
CA ALA A 189 15.75 -14.70 -1.00
C ALA A 189 16.01 -14.94 -2.50
N TYR A 190 14.98 -14.86 -3.34
CA TYR A 190 15.12 -14.95 -4.80
C TYR A 190 16.07 -13.89 -5.36
N LEU A 191 15.96 -12.63 -4.93
CA LEU A 191 16.84 -11.57 -5.40
C LEU A 191 18.31 -11.83 -5.05
N GLN A 192 18.58 -12.31 -3.84
CA GLN A 192 19.93 -12.58 -3.36
C GLN A 192 20.54 -13.82 -4.02
N GLN A 193 19.82 -14.94 -4.01
CA GLN A 193 20.37 -16.26 -4.33
C GLN A 193 20.08 -16.68 -5.77
N GLY A 194 19.04 -16.14 -6.39
CA GLY A 194 18.55 -16.59 -7.70
C GLY A 194 17.87 -17.94 -7.70
N THR A 195 17.78 -18.58 -6.53
CA THR A 195 16.97 -19.75 -6.28
C THR A 195 15.54 -19.28 -6.02
N GLY A 196 14.54 -19.98 -6.58
CA GLY A 196 13.13 -19.60 -6.42
C GLY A 196 12.35 -19.65 -7.72
N GLY A 197 12.19 -20.86 -8.28
CA GLY A 197 11.42 -21.12 -9.50
C GLY A 197 9.94 -20.74 -9.43
N GLN A 198 9.46 -20.28 -8.27
CA GLN A 198 8.10 -19.83 -8.01
C GLN A 198 7.75 -18.45 -8.61
N PHE A 199 8.72 -17.64 -9.02
CA PHE A 199 8.46 -16.32 -9.64
C PHE A 199 8.54 -16.41 -11.16
N ALA A 200 7.59 -15.79 -11.85
CA ALA A 200 7.64 -15.59 -13.29
C ALA A 200 8.79 -14.65 -13.68
N SER A 201 9.39 -14.88 -14.84
CA SER A 201 10.41 -13.99 -15.40
C SER A 201 9.83 -12.62 -15.78
N GLY A 202 10.57 -11.54 -15.51
CA GLY A 202 10.12 -10.19 -15.81
C GLY A 202 11.02 -9.11 -15.22
N ASN A 203 10.59 -7.85 -15.38
CA ASN A 203 11.36 -6.66 -15.00
C ASN A 203 11.67 -6.62 -13.49
N ALA A 204 10.74 -7.09 -12.66
CA ALA A 204 10.89 -7.14 -11.20
C ALA A 204 11.66 -8.38 -10.70
N THR A 205 11.96 -9.36 -11.57
CA THR A 205 12.53 -10.65 -11.17
C THR A 205 13.84 -10.93 -11.90
N SER A 206 13.83 -11.74 -12.96
CA SER A 206 15.03 -12.19 -13.68
C SER A 206 15.81 -11.03 -14.30
N GLN A 207 15.12 -10.04 -14.89
CA GLN A 207 15.79 -8.88 -15.47
C GLN A 207 16.40 -7.97 -14.41
N LEU A 208 15.74 -7.78 -13.25
CA LEU A 208 16.32 -7.03 -12.13
C LEU A 208 17.64 -7.66 -11.68
N ARG A 209 17.69 -8.99 -11.56
CA ARG A 209 18.91 -9.71 -11.20
C ARG A 209 19.99 -9.59 -12.28
N ALA A 210 19.63 -9.75 -13.55
CA ALA A 210 20.57 -9.57 -14.67
C ALA A 210 21.16 -8.14 -14.69
N ASN A 211 20.32 -7.12 -14.46
CA ASN A 211 20.75 -5.72 -14.39
C ASN A 211 21.66 -5.45 -13.19
N ARG A 212 21.41 -6.08 -12.04
CA ARG A 212 22.30 -5.98 -10.88
C ARG A 212 23.62 -6.69 -11.15
N ALA A 213 23.60 -7.87 -11.78
CA ALA A 213 24.82 -8.61 -12.12
C ALA A 213 25.70 -7.83 -13.11
N SER A 214 25.11 -7.22 -14.15
CA SER A 214 25.86 -6.42 -15.13
C SER A 214 26.46 -5.14 -14.55
N ARG A 215 25.92 -4.64 -13.43
CA ARG A 215 26.39 -3.44 -12.72
C ARG A 215 27.17 -3.74 -11.45
N ALA A 216 27.29 -5.01 -11.06
CA ALA A 216 27.93 -5.43 -9.81
C ALA A 216 29.43 -5.11 -9.81
N ARG A 217 30.08 -5.13 -10.98
CA ARG A 217 31.48 -4.75 -11.14
C ARG A 217 31.63 -3.92 -12.40
N THR A 218 32.23 -2.75 -12.25
CA THR A 218 32.63 -1.87 -13.36
C THR A 218 34.12 -1.56 -13.22
N ALA A 219 34.72 -0.89 -14.20
CA ALA A 219 36.09 -0.39 -14.10
C ALA A 219 36.30 0.56 -12.89
N ASN A 220 35.22 1.16 -12.39
CA ASN A 220 35.27 2.22 -11.40
C ASN A 220 34.73 1.82 -10.03
N SER A 221 33.96 0.73 -9.94
CA SER A 221 33.24 0.37 -8.72
C SER A 221 32.90 -1.13 -8.60
N VAL A 222 32.71 -1.55 -7.36
CA VAL A 222 32.08 -2.83 -6.99
C VAL A 222 30.83 -2.53 -6.18
N THR A 223 29.70 -3.11 -6.59
CA THR A 223 28.40 -2.94 -5.93
C THR A 223 27.97 -4.24 -5.26
N GLN A 224 27.66 -4.16 -3.97
CA GLN A 224 27.06 -5.23 -3.18
C GLN A 224 25.60 -4.90 -2.90
N TYR A 225 24.76 -5.93 -2.84
CA TYR A 225 23.33 -5.80 -2.58
C TYR A 225 22.93 -6.61 -1.34
N ALA A 226 22.02 -6.06 -0.54
CA ALA A 226 21.38 -6.76 0.56
C ALA A 226 19.87 -6.50 0.51
N ASP A 227 19.09 -7.56 0.30
CA ASP A 227 17.63 -7.49 0.22
C ASP A 227 17.00 -8.14 1.45
N GLN A 228 16.02 -7.49 2.08
CA GLN A 228 15.37 -7.99 3.29
C GLN A 228 13.84 -7.91 3.14
N PRO A 229 13.09 -8.89 3.68
CA PRO A 229 11.65 -8.76 3.76
C PRO A 229 11.31 -7.58 4.67
N ALA A 230 10.30 -6.78 4.31
CA ALA A 230 9.70 -5.87 5.27
C ALA A 230 8.61 -6.62 6.04
N ARG A 231 8.52 -6.40 7.35
CA ARG A 231 7.58 -7.06 8.27
C ARG A 231 7.18 -6.10 9.39
N GLY A 232 6.06 -6.38 10.02
CA GLY A 232 5.57 -5.69 11.22
C GLY A 232 4.79 -4.42 10.92
N GLY A 233 3.74 -4.19 11.71
CA GLY A 233 2.91 -2.98 11.65
C GLY A 233 2.39 -2.71 10.25
N ASP A 234 2.57 -1.48 9.77
CA ASP A 234 2.02 -1.07 8.48
C ASP A 234 2.74 -1.70 7.26
N PHE A 235 3.81 -2.47 7.48
CA PHE A 235 4.48 -3.27 6.45
C PHE A 235 3.92 -4.68 6.27
N GLU A 236 2.98 -5.12 7.13
CA GLU A 236 2.33 -6.42 6.97
C GLU A 236 1.62 -6.51 5.60
N PRO A 237 1.69 -7.67 4.92
CA PRO A 237 1.09 -7.84 3.61
C PRO A 237 -0.43 -7.78 3.68
N VAL A 238 -1.05 -7.33 2.59
CA VAL A 238 -2.51 -7.35 2.41
C VAL A 238 -2.83 -8.21 1.20
N ALA A 239 -3.81 -9.09 1.34
CA ALA A 239 -4.19 -10.00 0.27
C ALA A 239 -5.69 -10.11 0.07
N LEU A 240 -6.09 -10.19 -1.20
CA LEU A 240 -7.46 -10.42 -1.65
C LEU A 240 -7.49 -11.65 -2.56
N ARG A 241 -8.50 -12.51 -2.40
CA ARG A 241 -8.70 -13.69 -3.23
C ARG A 241 -9.08 -13.26 -4.65
N THR A 242 -8.58 -13.96 -5.66
CA THR A 242 -8.96 -13.77 -7.06
C THR A 242 -9.99 -14.83 -7.47
N LYS A 243 -10.79 -14.55 -8.51
CA LYS A 243 -11.87 -15.45 -8.96
C LYS A 243 -11.38 -16.81 -9.45
N ASP A 244 -10.12 -16.89 -9.87
CA ASP A 244 -9.43 -18.11 -10.29
C ASP A 244 -8.78 -18.89 -9.13
N GLY A 245 -9.11 -18.55 -7.88
CA GLY A 245 -8.63 -19.23 -6.68
C GLY A 245 -7.30 -18.73 -6.12
N GLY A 246 -6.54 -17.97 -6.92
CA GLY A 246 -5.30 -17.31 -6.50
C GLY A 246 -5.50 -16.12 -5.55
N ALA A 247 -4.49 -15.27 -5.41
CA ALA A 247 -4.57 -14.05 -4.62
C ALA A 247 -3.81 -12.87 -5.24
N LEU A 248 -4.37 -11.67 -5.10
CA LEU A 248 -3.63 -10.42 -5.19
C LEU A 248 -2.94 -10.18 -3.85
N VAL A 249 -1.62 -10.00 -3.84
CA VAL A 249 -0.85 -9.76 -2.61
C VAL A 249 -0.04 -8.48 -2.74
N PHE A 250 -0.34 -7.53 -1.86
CA PHE A 250 0.46 -6.34 -1.60
C PHE A 250 1.49 -6.66 -0.52
N PHE A 251 2.74 -6.33 -0.75
CA PHE A 251 3.80 -6.52 0.24
C PHE A 251 4.92 -5.50 0.06
N GLY A 252 5.78 -5.40 1.08
CA GLY A 252 6.90 -4.50 1.10
C GLY A 252 8.24 -5.20 1.25
N THR A 253 9.30 -4.54 0.80
CA THR A 253 10.69 -5.00 0.96
C THR A 253 11.62 -3.85 1.29
N ARG A 254 12.77 -4.17 1.89
CA ARG A 254 13.87 -3.22 2.11
C ARG A 254 15.09 -3.69 1.34
N HIS A 255 15.78 -2.77 0.68
CA HIS A 255 16.98 -3.10 -0.08
C HIS A 255 18.08 -2.10 0.20
N GLN A 256 19.30 -2.59 0.31
CA GLN A 256 20.51 -1.79 0.34
C GLN A 256 21.39 -2.12 -0.85
N SER A 257 22.01 -1.10 -1.43
CA SER A 257 23.10 -1.26 -2.38
C SER A 257 24.29 -0.42 -1.94
N ARG A 258 25.45 -1.04 -1.79
CA ARG A 258 26.70 -0.36 -1.47
C ARG A 258 27.62 -0.41 -2.68
N ALA A 259 27.88 0.74 -3.29
CA ALA A 259 28.89 0.89 -4.32
C ALA A 259 30.19 1.40 -3.69
N THR A 260 31.28 0.66 -3.87
CA THR A 260 32.64 1.06 -3.46
C THR A 260 33.46 1.38 -4.69
N TYR A 261 34.08 2.55 -4.72
CA TYR A 261 34.76 3.11 -5.88
C TYR A 261 36.28 3.04 -5.72
N ARG A 262 37.00 3.01 -6.85
CA ARG A 262 38.47 3.08 -6.82
C ARG A 262 38.96 4.42 -6.25
N ALA A 263 40.18 4.44 -5.73
CA ALA A 263 40.84 5.66 -5.27
C ALA A 263 40.89 6.74 -6.37
N GLY A 264 40.70 8.00 -5.97
CA GLY A 264 40.71 9.14 -6.88
C GLY A 264 39.49 9.28 -7.80
N TYR A 265 38.51 8.37 -7.71
CA TYR A 265 37.26 8.53 -8.44
C TYR A 265 36.46 9.71 -7.87
N ARG A 266 36.01 10.62 -8.75
CA ARG A 266 35.16 11.74 -8.36
C ARG A 266 33.70 11.28 -8.34
N LEU A 267 33.18 11.01 -7.14
CA LEU A 267 31.78 10.65 -6.98
C LEU A 267 30.88 11.86 -7.21
N THR A 268 29.89 11.68 -8.09
CA THR A 268 28.80 12.63 -8.28
C THR A 268 27.53 12.00 -7.72
N VAL A 269 26.88 12.70 -6.79
CA VAL A 269 25.62 12.31 -6.17
C VAL A 269 24.58 13.35 -6.57
N ASP A 270 23.42 12.89 -7.04
CA ASP A 270 22.34 13.79 -7.42
C ASP A 270 21.78 14.55 -6.19
N PRO A 271 21.13 15.71 -6.39
CA PRO A 271 20.67 16.54 -5.28
C PRO A 271 19.71 15.84 -4.30
N ASP A 272 18.81 14.99 -4.78
CA ASP A 272 17.83 14.32 -3.92
C ASP A 272 18.51 13.25 -3.05
N THR A 273 19.39 12.44 -3.65
CA THR A 273 20.20 11.48 -2.89
C THR A 273 21.09 12.18 -1.87
N LYS A 274 21.69 13.33 -2.24
CA LYS A 274 22.52 14.12 -1.32
C LYS A 274 21.70 14.70 -0.16
N ALA A 275 20.46 15.13 -0.39
CA ALA A 275 19.57 15.61 0.66
C ALA A 275 19.19 14.51 1.67
N LEU A 276 19.18 13.24 1.24
CA LEU A 276 18.97 12.07 2.10
C LEU A 276 20.28 11.46 2.63
N MET A 277 21.42 12.05 2.31
CA MET A 277 22.73 11.49 2.62
C MET A 277 23.22 11.92 3.99
N THR A 278 23.68 10.93 4.75
CA THR A 278 24.53 11.14 5.93
C THR A 278 25.99 10.84 5.59
N GLY A 279 26.94 11.51 6.23
CA GLY A 279 28.37 11.34 5.96
C GLY A 279 28.84 11.98 4.65
N THR A 280 30.08 11.69 4.24
CA THR A 280 30.71 12.23 3.03
C THR A 280 31.14 11.08 2.11
N PRO A 281 30.68 11.02 0.85
CA PRO A 281 30.93 9.88 -0.02
C PRO A 281 32.33 9.95 -0.64
N LYS A 282 33.36 9.50 0.10
CA LYS A 282 34.76 9.52 -0.36
C LYS A 282 35.12 8.29 -1.18
N THR A 283 34.72 7.13 -0.69
CA THR A 283 35.09 5.81 -1.22
C THR A 283 33.88 4.93 -1.48
N SER A 284 32.77 5.14 -0.77
CA SER A 284 31.56 4.36 -0.99
C SER A 284 30.28 5.14 -0.75
N VAL A 285 29.23 4.71 -1.45
CA VAL A 285 27.86 5.18 -1.28
C VAL A 285 26.98 3.97 -1.00
N THR A 286 26.28 4.02 0.12
CA THR A 286 25.22 3.05 0.46
C THR A 286 23.87 3.72 0.27
N LEU A 287 23.03 3.12 -0.57
CA LEU A 287 21.65 3.55 -0.78
C LEU A 287 20.72 2.57 -0.07
N SER A 288 19.79 3.08 0.73
CA SER A 288 18.71 2.31 1.34
C SER A 288 17.40 2.66 0.65
N THR A 289 16.73 1.65 0.12
CA THR A 289 15.46 1.79 -0.62
C THR A 289 14.39 0.93 0.02
N VAL A 290 13.16 1.41 -0.03
CA VAL A 290 11.95 0.64 0.30
C VAL A 290 11.24 0.32 -1.00
N GLY A 291 10.71 -0.88 -1.10
CA GLY A 291 9.84 -1.30 -2.18
C GLY A 291 8.43 -1.60 -1.69
N GLN A 292 7.46 -1.27 -2.53
CA GLN A 292 6.06 -1.67 -2.42
C GLN A 292 5.64 -2.37 -3.70
N GLN A 293 4.99 -3.51 -3.57
CA GLN A 293 4.74 -4.41 -4.68
C GLN A 293 3.30 -4.93 -4.66
N LEU A 294 2.82 -5.28 -5.86
CA LEU A 294 1.60 -6.06 -6.07
C LEU A 294 1.95 -7.26 -6.95
N VAL A 295 1.59 -8.45 -6.48
CA VAL A 295 1.74 -9.69 -7.23
C VAL A 295 0.41 -10.44 -7.33
N ALA A 296 0.23 -11.18 -8.41
CA ALA A 296 -0.72 -12.28 -8.49
C ALA A 296 -0.02 -13.57 -8.07
N VAL A 297 -0.55 -14.23 -7.06
CA VAL A 297 -0.09 -15.53 -6.55
C VAL A 297 -1.10 -16.59 -6.96
N PRO A 298 -0.72 -17.60 -7.75
CA PRO A 298 -1.63 -18.68 -8.11
C PRO A 298 -1.89 -19.63 -6.94
N GLU A 299 -2.89 -20.50 -7.10
CA GLU A 299 -3.06 -21.66 -6.24
C GLU A 299 -1.83 -22.58 -6.25
N SER A 300 -1.67 -23.34 -5.17
CA SER A 300 -0.66 -24.39 -5.05
C SER A 300 -1.00 -25.60 -5.94
N GLY A 301 0.01 -26.43 -6.24
CA GLY A 301 -0.18 -27.66 -7.03
C GLY A 301 -0.21 -27.48 -8.55
N GLY A 302 -0.31 -26.25 -9.04
CA GLY A 302 -0.19 -25.93 -10.47
C GLY A 302 1.25 -25.65 -10.93
N SER A 303 1.41 -25.39 -12.24
CA SER A 303 2.67 -24.94 -12.86
C SER A 303 2.80 -23.42 -12.99
N ALA A 304 1.72 -22.69 -12.69
CA ALA A 304 1.69 -21.24 -12.69
C ALA A 304 2.67 -20.67 -11.65
N LYS A 305 3.12 -19.44 -11.87
CA LYS A 305 4.12 -18.76 -11.04
C LYS A 305 3.59 -17.44 -10.51
N VAL A 306 4.16 -16.97 -9.41
CA VAL A 306 3.92 -15.63 -8.87
C VAL A 306 4.33 -14.59 -9.91
N THR A 307 3.39 -13.72 -10.28
CA THR A 307 3.58 -12.71 -11.33
C THR A 307 3.53 -11.32 -10.74
N PHE A 308 4.53 -10.49 -11.04
CA PHE A 308 4.56 -9.09 -10.62
C PHE A 308 3.65 -8.24 -11.50
N LEU A 309 2.68 -7.60 -10.88
CA LEU A 309 1.77 -6.66 -11.54
C LEU A 309 2.25 -5.22 -11.37
N SER A 310 2.85 -4.90 -10.23
CA SER A 310 3.46 -3.60 -9.96
C SER A 310 4.65 -3.73 -9.01
N ARG A 311 5.66 -2.89 -9.23
CA ARG A 311 6.79 -2.72 -8.32
C ARG A 311 7.21 -1.26 -8.33
N VAL A 312 7.02 -0.60 -7.20
CA VAL A 312 7.50 0.76 -6.96
C VAL A 312 8.58 0.72 -5.90
N THR A 313 9.67 1.46 -6.10
CA THR A 313 10.74 1.60 -5.11
C THR A 313 11.12 3.05 -4.94
N GLY A 314 11.40 3.45 -3.71
CA GLY A 314 11.90 4.78 -3.38
C GLY A 314 13.17 4.72 -2.55
N LEU A 315 14.06 5.67 -2.77
CA LEU A 315 15.21 5.92 -1.90
C LEU A 315 14.72 6.54 -0.59
N VAL A 316 15.07 5.94 0.53
CA VAL A 316 14.65 6.41 1.86
C VAL A 316 15.80 6.98 2.69
N ALA A 317 17.03 6.57 2.40
CA ALA A 317 18.24 7.09 3.02
C ALA A 317 19.47 6.82 2.15
N ALA A 318 20.51 7.63 2.31
CA ALA A 318 21.82 7.39 1.75
C ALA A 318 22.92 7.59 2.81
N THR A 319 24.06 6.92 2.64
CA THR A 319 25.24 7.09 3.49
C THR A 319 26.48 7.15 2.62
N GLY A 320 27.29 8.18 2.80
CA GLY A 320 28.61 8.33 2.20
C GLY A 320 29.73 8.03 3.21
N GLN A 321 30.72 7.25 2.79
CA GLN A 321 31.93 6.94 3.56
C GLN A 321 33.19 7.17 2.74
#